data_AF-A0A7S1MTE7-F1
#
_entry.id   AF-A0A7S1MTE7-F1
#
_cell.length_a   1.000
_cell.length_b   1.000
_cell.length_c   1.000
_cell.angle_alpha   90.00
_cell.angle_beta   90.00
_cell.angle_gamma   90.00
#
_symmetry.space_group_name_H-M   'P 1'
#
loop_
_entity.id
_entity.type
_entity.pdbx_description
1 polymer ?
#
loop_
_entity_poly.entity_id
_entity_poly.type
_entity_poly.pdbx_seq_one_letter_code
_entity_poly.pdbx_strand_id
1 'polypeptide(L)'
;MVVMAGEGAGGQCKQMLIKVAEDGPKEWTAIELQGLMEPREGESLGGLPLGELARKGDKGVSLTVGNQRLDGKVVELGEPLAVMEKRQGEGAAAGEYLVVGWVRRKVVFMHRPTVVTQSYTSPMKDIGTQEVS
;
A
#
# COMPACT_ATOMS: atom_id res chain seq x y z
N MET A 1 -4.74 9.42 -0.54
CA MET A 1 -3.25 9.40 -0.61
C MET A 1 -2.86 8.38 -1.66
N VAL A 2 -2.12 8.78 -2.69
CA VAL A 2 -1.63 7.85 -3.71
C VAL A 2 -0.38 7.17 -3.18
N VAL A 3 -0.36 5.85 -3.18
CA VAL A 3 0.78 5.05 -2.73
C VAL A 3 1.68 4.75 -3.93
N MET A 4 2.93 5.19 -3.86
CA MET A 4 3.97 4.93 -4.86
C MET A 4 4.97 3.93 -4.26
N ALA A 5 5.29 2.85 -4.96
CA ALA A 5 6.33 1.93 -4.51
C ALA A 5 7.74 2.49 -4.78
N GLY A 6 8.67 2.18 -3.88
CA GLY A 6 10.10 2.39 -4.11
C GLY A 6 10.67 1.33 -5.07
N GLU A 7 11.74 1.68 -5.77
CA GLU A 7 12.39 0.81 -6.74
C GLU A 7 13.14 -0.33 -6.03
N GLY A 8 12.67 -1.56 -6.20
CA GLY A 8 13.36 -2.79 -5.80
C GLY A 8 13.62 -3.63 -7.03
N ALA A 9 14.85 -4.11 -7.21
CA ALA A 9 15.17 -5.05 -8.28
C ALA A 9 14.40 -6.36 -8.05
N GLY A 10 13.45 -6.65 -8.94
CA GLY A 10 12.57 -7.81 -8.88
C GLY A 10 11.11 -7.39 -8.68
N GLY A 11 10.26 -7.73 -9.66
CA GLY A 11 8.83 -7.38 -9.72
C GLY A 11 7.94 -8.00 -8.63
N GLN A 12 8.51 -8.39 -7.48
CA GLN A 12 7.81 -8.99 -6.35
C GLN A 12 8.24 -8.32 -5.05
N CYS A 13 7.30 -7.67 -4.37
CA CYS A 13 7.60 -6.90 -3.15
C CYS A 13 6.66 -7.26 -1.99
N LYS A 14 7.22 -7.59 -0.82
CA LYS A 14 6.48 -7.86 0.45
C LYS A 14 6.32 -6.62 1.33
N GLN A 15 7.20 -5.65 1.16
CA GLN A 15 7.27 -4.46 2.00
C GLN A 15 7.73 -3.26 1.18
N MET A 16 6.99 -2.16 1.26
CA MET A 16 7.34 -0.89 0.63
C MET A 16 7.43 0.23 1.65
N LEU A 17 8.23 1.23 1.32
CA LEU A 17 8.32 2.48 2.06
C LEU A 17 7.58 3.55 1.27
N ILE A 18 6.66 4.24 1.94
CA ILE A 18 5.94 5.39 1.38
C ILE A 18 6.37 6.66 2.10
N LYS A 19 6.66 7.72 1.34
CA LYS A 19 6.94 9.06 1.89
C LYS A 19 5.61 9.77 2.14
N VAL A 20 5.39 10.28 3.36
CA VAL A 20 4.07 10.80 3.80
C VAL A 20 3.99 12.34 3.79
N ALA A 21 5.12 13.06 3.71
CA ALA A 21 5.14 14.53 3.71
C ALA A 21 6.09 15.11 2.66
N GLU A 22 5.70 16.21 2.00
CA GLU A 22 6.53 16.90 1.00
C GLU A 22 7.63 17.76 1.65
N ASP A 23 7.33 18.49 2.73
CA ASP A 23 8.22 19.48 3.35
C ASP A 23 8.47 19.23 4.85
N GLY A 24 9.67 18.76 5.21
CA GLY A 24 10.09 18.45 6.58
C GLY A 24 11.03 17.24 6.64
N PRO A 25 11.60 16.85 7.80
CA PRO A 25 12.36 15.60 7.89
C PRO A 25 11.49 14.48 7.33
N LYS A 26 11.96 13.79 6.27
CA LYS A 26 11.11 12.89 5.47
C LYS A 26 10.55 11.81 6.41
N GLU A 27 9.29 11.93 6.80
CA GLU A 27 8.61 10.89 7.55
C GLU A 27 8.13 9.84 6.56
N TRP A 28 8.63 8.63 6.74
CA TRP A 28 8.25 7.48 5.94
C TRP A 28 7.35 6.58 6.76
N THR A 29 6.46 5.89 6.06
CA THR A 29 5.66 4.81 6.64
C THR A 29 5.97 3.55 5.86
N ALA A 30 6.28 2.46 6.58
CA ALA A 30 6.40 1.16 5.95
C ALA A 30 5.00 0.55 5.73
N ILE A 31 4.79 -0.10 4.60
CA ILE A 31 3.62 -0.94 4.34
C ILE A 31 4.10 -2.37 4.26
N GLU A 32 3.54 -3.24 5.09
CA GLU A 32 3.78 -4.69 5.11
C GLU A 32 2.56 -5.44 4.60
N LEU A 33 2.78 -6.37 3.68
CA LEU A 33 1.73 -7.14 3.03
C LEU A 33 1.96 -8.64 3.24
N GLN A 34 0.88 -9.38 3.52
CA GLN A 34 0.91 -10.83 3.42
C GLN A 34 0.77 -11.27 1.95
N GLY A 35 1.89 -11.41 1.26
CA GLY A 35 1.93 -11.81 -0.15
C GLY A 35 2.95 -11.00 -0.94
N LEU A 36 2.84 -11.05 -2.25
CA LEU A 36 3.69 -10.29 -3.17
C LEU A 36 2.78 -9.34 -3.94
N MET A 37 3.20 -8.09 -4.10
CA MET A 37 2.65 -7.25 -5.17
C MET A 37 3.46 -7.43 -6.44
N GLU A 38 2.74 -7.46 -7.56
CA GLU A 38 3.27 -7.63 -8.90
C GLU A 38 2.73 -6.51 -9.80
N PRO A 39 3.57 -5.88 -10.64
CA PRO A 39 3.09 -4.90 -11.60
C PRO A 39 2.19 -5.59 -12.64
N ARG A 40 1.12 -4.91 -13.07
CA ARG A 40 0.27 -5.43 -14.16
C ARG A 40 1.02 -5.46 -15.50
N GLU A 41 1.85 -4.47 -15.74
CA GLU A 41 2.66 -4.29 -16.93
C GLU A 41 4.03 -3.72 -16.53
N GLY A 42 5.09 -4.15 -17.21
CA GLY A 42 6.47 -3.72 -16.95
C GLY A 42 7.20 -4.54 -15.88
N GLU A 43 8.44 -4.14 -15.59
CA GLU A 43 9.35 -4.91 -14.73
C GLU A 43 9.40 -4.41 -13.27
N SER A 44 8.81 -3.24 -12.97
CA SER A 44 8.93 -2.56 -11.68
C SER A 44 7.63 -1.94 -11.19
N LEU A 45 7.43 -1.97 -9.87
CA LEU A 45 6.37 -1.22 -9.18
C LEU A 45 6.75 0.25 -8.92
N GLY A 46 8.03 0.60 -9.12
CA GLY A 46 8.60 1.91 -8.85
C GLY A 46 7.84 3.02 -9.57
N GLY A 47 7.37 4.02 -8.81
CA GLY A 47 6.69 5.18 -9.40
C GLY A 47 5.31 4.91 -10.01
N LEU A 48 4.75 3.71 -9.87
CA LEU A 48 3.39 3.42 -10.32
C LEU A 48 2.37 3.74 -9.22
N PRO A 49 1.20 4.32 -9.57
CA PRO A 49 0.11 4.47 -8.63
C PRO A 49 -0.46 3.09 -8.29
N LEU A 50 -0.22 2.61 -7.07
CA LEU A 50 -0.64 1.27 -6.64
C LEU A 50 -2.14 1.19 -6.34
N GLY A 51 -2.73 2.27 -5.83
CA GLY A 51 -4.14 2.30 -5.45
C GLY A 51 -4.46 3.34 -4.40
N GLU A 52 -5.59 3.14 -3.73
CA GLU A 52 -6.11 4.07 -2.73
C GLU A 52 -5.93 3.53 -1.31
N LEU A 53 -5.27 4.32 -0.45
CA LEU A 53 -5.18 4.07 0.98
C LEU A 53 -6.17 4.95 1.74
N ALA A 54 -7.12 4.32 2.44
CA ALA A 54 -8.14 5.00 3.25
C ALA A 54 -8.02 4.65 4.73
N ARG A 55 -8.16 5.65 5.62
CA ARG A 55 -8.26 5.42 7.06
C ARG A 55 -9.66 4.96 7.46
N LYS A 56 -9.71 4.07 8.45
CA LYS A 56 -10.92 3.56 9.10
C LYS A 56 -10.78 3.72 10.61
N GLY A 57 -11.38 4.79 11.16
CA GLY A 57 -11.21 5.14 12.57
C GLY A 57 -9.75 5.42 12.93
N ASP A 58 -9.38 5.17 14.19
CA ASP A 58 -8.09 5.60 14.72
C ASP A 58 -6.90 4.77 14.20
N LYS A 59 -7.07 3.44 14.13
CA LYS A 59 -5.99 2.52 13.77
C LYS A 59 -6.25 1.69 12.52
N GLY A 60 -7.49 1.63 12.03
CA GLY A 60 -7.84 0.84 10.85
C GLY A 60 -7.41 1.54 9.56
N VAL A 61 -6.99 0.74 8.58
CA VAL A 61 -6.62 1.21 7.24
C VAL A 61 -7.13 0.20 6.22
N SER A 62 -7.61 0.67 5.07
CA SER A 62 -7.85 -0.21 3.92
C SER A 62 -7.07 0.27 2.70
N LEU A 63 -6.43 -0.67 2.01
CA LEU A 63 -5.79 -0.46 0.72
C LEU A 63 -6.64 -1.13 -0.36
N THR A 64 -7.01 -0.37 -1.38
CA THR A 64 -7.72 -0.87 -2.56
C THR A 64 -6.79 -0.84 -3.77
N VAL A 65 -6.54 -2.01 -4.36
CA VAL A 65 -5.72 -2.19 -5.58
C VAL A 65 -6.57 -2.91 -6.62
N GLY A 66 -6.99 -2.21 -7.67
CA GLY A 66 -7.96 -2.76 -8.63
C GLY A 66 -9.27 -3.15 -7.95
N ASN A 67 -9.67 -4.42 -8.06
CA ASN A 67 -10.84 -4.99 -7.38
C ASN A 67 -10.51 -5.68 -6.05
N GLN A 68 -9.26 -5.64 -5.60
CA GLN A 68 -8.84 -6.25 -4.35
C GLN A 68 -8.81 -5.20 -3.24
N ARG A 69 -9.32 -5.59 -2.08
CA ARG A 69 -9.28 -4.81 -0.85
C ARG A 69 -8.50 -5.57 0.22
N LEU A 70 -7.53 -4.89 0.80
CA LEU A 70 -6.79 -5.33 1.97
C LEU A 70 -7.18 -4.47 3.16
N ASP A 71 -7.60 -5.11 4.24
CA ASP A 71 -7.85 -4.44 5.51
C ASP A 71 -6.67 -4.69 6.46
N GLY A 72 -6.18 -3.59 7.03
CA GLY A 72 -4.98 -3.57 7.85
C GLY A 72 -5.09 -2.55 8.97
N LYS A 73 -3.96 -2.31 9.64
CA LYS A 73 -3.88 -1.39 10.77
C LYS A 73 -2.55 -0.65 10.83
N VAL A 74 -2.57 0.55 11.40
CA VAL A 74 -1.36 1.28 11.78
C VAL A 74 -0.79 0.69 13.07
N VAL A 75 0.52 0.45 13.08
CA VAL A 75 1.30 -0.04 14.21
C VAL A 75 2.48 0.90 14.41
N GLU A 76 2.60 1.45 15.62
CA GLU A 76 3.78 2.20 16.03
C GLU A 76 4.95 1.24 16.25
N LEU A 77 6.13 1.62 15.78
CA LEU A 77 7.35 0.85 16.02
C LEU A 77 7.91 1.21 17.40
N GLY A 78 8.27 0.19 18.18
CA GLY A 78 8.97 0.41 19.46
C GLY A 78 10.33 1.08 19.25
N GLU A 79 10.99 0.78 18.13
CA GLU A 79 12.24 1.40 17.71
C GLU A 79 12.10 1.95 16.29
N PRO A 80 12.35 3.26 16.06
CA PRO A 80 12.31 3.84 14.73
C PRO A 80 13.38 3.26 13.79
N LEU A 81 13.05 3.09 12.52
CA LEU A 81 14.01 2.67 11.48
C LEU A 81 14.49 3.88 10.68
N ALA A 82 15.78 3.91 10.33
CA ALA A 82 16.34 4.90 9.41
C ALA A 82 16.19 4.41 7.96
N VAL A 83 15.72 5.29 7.08
CA VAL A 83 15.74 5.08 5.63
C VAL A 83 17.07 5.61 5.11
N MET A 84 17.83 4.74 4.44
CA MET A 84 19.17 5.06 3.94
C MET A 84 19.22 4.90 2.42
N GLU A 85 19.80 5.89 1.74
CA GLU A 85 20.11 5.81 0.32
C GLU A 85 21.63 5.65 0.15
N LYS A 86 22.03 4.67 -0.68
CA LYS A 86 23.44 4.48 -1.03
C LYS A 86 23.88 5.64 -1.92
N ARG A 87 24.98 6.31 -1.57
CA ARG A 87 25.53 7.39 -2.39
C ARG A 87 26.09 6.77 -3.68
N GLN A 88 25.61 7.23 -4.83
CA GLN A 88 26.12 6.83 -6.15
C GLN A 88 26.74 8.06 -6.84
N GLY A 89 27.96 7.93 -7.36
CA GLY A 89 28.67 9.00 -8.07
C GLY A 89 30.17 8.74 -8.19
N GLU A 90 30.82 9.30 -9.21
CA GLU A 90 32.28 9.25 -9.37
C GLU A 90 32.95 9.96 -8.18
N GLY A 91 33.74 9.21 -7.40
CA GLY A 91 34.41 9.69 -6.19
C GLY A 91 33.68 9.38 -4.88
N ALA A 92 32.49 8.76 -4.90
CA ALA A 92 31.88 8.24 -3.68
C ALA A 92 32.65 7.01 -3.19
N ALA A 93 33.13 7.03 -1.94
CA ALA A 93 33.77 5.87 -1.34
C ALA A 93 32.73 4.71 -1.27
N ALA A 94 33.18 3.51 -1.62
CA ALA A 94 32.33 2.32 -1.52
C ALA A 94 31.86 2.17 -0.06
N GLY A 95 30.56 2.31 0.19
CA GLY A 95 29.97 2.15 1.51
C GLY A 95 29.43 3.43 2.16
N GLU A 96 29.42 4.58 1.46
CA GLU A 96 28.72 5.77 1.96
C GLU A 96 27.20 5.67 1.81
N TYR A 97 26.48 5.93 2.90
CA TYR A 97 25.02 5.97 2.96
C TYR A 97 24.55 7.29 3.57
N LEU A 98 23.50 7.86 2.99
CA LEU A 98 22.83 9.04 3.51
C LEU A 98 21.54 8.62 4.19
N VAL A 99 21.33 9.06 5.43
CA VAL A 99 20.01 8.94 6.08
C VAL A 99 19.07 9.96 5.46
N VAL A 100 18.05 9.46 4.76
CA VAL A 100 17.09 10.30 4.03
C VAL A 100 15.75 10.43 4.74
N GLY A 101 15.49 9.66 5.79
CA GLY A 101 14.26 9.76 6.56
C GLY A 101 14.15 8.74 7.68
N TRP A 102 13.01 8.76 8.36
CA TRP A 102 12.72 7.87 9.49
C TRP A 102 11.36 7.22 9.32
N VAL A 103 11.27 5.94 9.69
CA VAL A 103 10.03 5.18 9.81
C VAL A 103 9.74 5.00 11.30
N ARG A 104 8.65 5.60 11.78
CA ARG A 104 8.20 5.46 13.18
C ARG A 104 6.99 4.55 13.33
N ARG A 105 6.27 4.33 12.23
CA ARG A 105 5.07 3.50 12.17
C ARG A 105 5.03 2.72 10.88
N LYS A 106 4.27 1.63 10.91
CA LYS A 106 3.98 0.82 9.74
C LYS A 106 2.48 0.56 9.61
N VAL A 107 2.04 0.36 8.37
CA VAL A 107 0.71 -0.18 8.06
C VAL A 107 0.88 -1.65 7.76
N VAL A 108 0.09 -2.48 8.42
CA VAL A 108 0.23 -3.93 8.38
C VAL A 108 -1.05 -4.56 7.84
N PHE A 109 -0.95 -5.25 6.71
CA PHE A 109 -2.03 -6.00 6.06
C PHE A 109 -1.75 -7.51 6.19
N MET A 110 -2.34 -8.14 7.21
CA MET A 110 -2.06 -9.55 7.59
C MET A 110 -3.15 -10.53 7.17
N HIS A 111 -4.17 -10.06 6.47
CA HIS A 111 -5.26 -10.90 5.98
C HIS A 111 -5.20 -10.96 4.46
N ARG A 112 -5.72 -12.07 3.91
CA ARG A 112 -5.85 -12.23 2.45
C ARG A 112 -6.73 -11.11 1.86
N PRO A 113 -6.39 -10.63 0.65
CA PRO A 113 -7.24 -9.67 -0.05
C PRO A 113 -8.65 -10.20 -0.28
N THR A 114 -9.63 -9.34 -0.10
CA THR A 114 -11.04 -9.59 -0.42
C THR A 114 -11.37 -8.99 -1.78
N VAL A 115 -12.22 -9.65 -2.55
CA VAL A 115 -12.70 -9.10 -3.81
C VAL A 115 -13.85 -8.14 -3.52
N VAL A 116 -13.76 -6.93 -4.07
CA VAL A 116 -14.84 -5.95 -4.06
C VAL A 116 -15.80 -6.30 -5.20
N THR A 117 -16.90 -6.98 -4.89
CA THR A 117 -18.00 -7.22 -5.83
C THR A 117 -18.95 -6.03 -5.86
N GLN A 118 -19.40 -5.63 -7.06
CA GLN A 118 -20.60 -4.81 -7.17
C GLN A 118 -21.81 -5.67 -6.80
N SER A 119 -22.63 -5.23 -5.85
CA SER A 119 -23.87 -5.91 -5.51
C SER A 119 -24.85 -5.83 -6.69
N TYR A 120 -25.21 -6.97 -7.27
CA TYR A 120 -26.30 -7.07 -8.24
C TYR A 120 -27.63 -6.87 -7.51
N THR A 121 -28.27 -5.72 -7.72
CA THR A 121 -29.67 -5.55 -7.33
C THR A 121 -30.50 -6.22 -8.41
N SER A 122 -31.06 -7.39 -8.08
CA SER A 122 -31.92 -8.10 -9.04
C SER A 122 -33.13 -7.23 -9.39
N PRO A 123 -33.37 -6.93 -10.68
CA PRO A 123 -34.52 -6.15 -11.12
C PRO A 123 -35.85 -6.92 -11.04
N MET A 124 -35.84 -8.18 -10.55
CA MET A 124 -36.97 -9.09 -10.61
C MET A 124 -37.97 -9.01 -9.42
N LYS A 125 -37.94 -7.94 -8.61
CA LYS A 125 -38.81 -7.85 -7.41
C LYS A 125 -40.28 -7.50 -7.67
N ASP A 126 -40.66 -7.22 -8.91
CA ASP A 126 -42.02 -6.76 -9.28
C ASP A 126 -42.75 -7.68 -10.27
N ILE A 127 -42.57 -9.01 -10.21
CA ILE A 127 -43.51 -9.94 -10.85
C ILE A 127 -44.57 -10.29 -9.80
N GLY A 128 -45.70 -9.62 -9.93
CA GLY A 128 -46.77 -9.55 -8.95
C GLY A 128 -47.43 -10.88 -8.60
N THR A 129 -47.84 -10.96 -7.35
CA THR A 129 -48.90 -11.84 -6.86
C THR A 129 -50.19 -11.50 -7.63
N GLN A 130 -50.53 -12.28 -8.65
CA GLN A 130 -51.88 -12.27 -9.22
C GLN A 130 -52.77 -13.05 -8.27
N GLU A 131 -53.65 -12.35 -7.55
CA GLU A 131 -54.77 -12.99 -6.86
C GLU A 131 -55.69 -13.59 -7.93
N VAL A 132 -55.80 -14.92 -7.91
CA VAL A 132 -56.81 -15.66 -8.66
C VAL A 132 -58.14 -15.50 -7.94
N SER A 133 -59.12 -14.97 -8.69
CA SER A 133 -60.49 -14.69 -8.27
C SER A 133 -61.27 -15.91 -7.81
#